data_AF-A0A5T2BXZ1-F1
#
_entry.id   AF-A0A5T2BXZ1-F1
#
_cell.length_a   1.000
_cell.length_b   1.000
_cell.length_c   1.000
_cell.angle_alpha   90.00
_cell.angle_beta   90.00
_cell.angle_gamma   90.00
#
_symmetry.space_group_name_H-M   'P 1'
#
loop_
_entity.id
_entity.type
_entity.pdbx_description
1 polymer ?
#
loop_
_entity_poly.entity_id
_entity_poly.type
_entity_poly.pdbx_seq_one_letter_code
_entity_poly.pdbx_strand_id
1 'polypeptide(L)' 'MTFTPTQKELFNKNIEALSNILLKESLKEIKSSKFELILGKDNLDINLKDTSI' A
#
# COMPACT_ATOMS: atom_id res chain seq x y z
N MET A 1 -10.16 4.62 -3.12
CA MET A 1 -9.14 5.24 -2.26
C MET A 1 -8.42 6.31 -3.05
N THR A 2 -8.18 7.48 -2.45
CA THR A 2 -7.41 8.56 -3.07
C THR A 2 -6.02 8.58 -2.46
N PHE A 3 -5.04 8.01 -3.16
CA PHE A 3 -3.64 8.03 -2.71
C PHE A 3 -3.05 9.43 -2.90
N THR A 4 -2.33 9.93 -1.89
CA THR A 4 -1.49 11.11 -2.06
C THR A 4 -0.36 10.82 -3.05
N PRO A 5 0.22 11.84 -3.71
CA PRO A 5 1.35 11.64 -4.60
C PRO A 5 2.50 10.86 -3.95
N THR A 6 2.83 11.16 -2.68
CA THR A 6 3.86 10.46 -1.91
C THR A 6 3.53 8.99 -1.67
N GLN A 7 2.27 8.67 -1.37
CA GLN A 7 1.83 7.27 -1.21
C GLN A 7 1.95 6.48 -2.52
N LYS A 8 1.66 7.11 -3.67
CA LYS A 8 1.84 6.48 -4.99
C LYS A 8 3.30 6.21 -5.31
N GLU A 9 4.18 7.18 -5.03
CA GLU A 9 5.62 7.03 -5.25
C GLU A 9 6.20 5.91 -4.39
N LEU A 10 5.85 5.87 -3.10
CA LEU A 10 6.29 4.81 -2.19
C LEU A 10 5.79 3.43 -2.63
N PHE A 11 4.52 3.33 -3.05
CA PHE A 11 3.96 2.09 -3.56
C PHE A 11 4.77 1.58 -4.78
N ASN A 12 5.05 2.45 -5.74
CA ASN A 12 5.82 2.08 -6.94
C ASN A 12 7.24 1.63 -6.59
N LYS A 13 7.93 2.35 -5.68
CA LYS A 13 9.26 1.95 -5.17
C LYS A 13 9.24 0.57 -4.53
N ASN A 14 8.23 0.28 -3.71
CA ASN A 14 8.05 -1.03 -3.08
C ASN A 14 7.79 -2.12 -4.13
N ILE A 15 6.95 -1.83 -5.13
CA ILE A 15 6.66 -2.74 -6.26
C ILE A 15 7.92 -3.05 -7.08
N GLU A 16 8.79 -2.07 -7.29
CA GLU A 16 10.06 -2.25 -8.00
C GLU A 16 11.08 -3.07 -7.22
N ALA A 17 11.07 -2.96 -5.88
CA ALA A 17 11.97 -3.71 -5.00
C ALA A 17 11.61 -5.22 -4.90
N LEU A 18 10.39 -5.62 -5.29
CA LEU A 18 9.97 -7.02 -5.26
C LEU A 18 10.62 -7.84 -6.38
N SER A 19 11.30 -8.93 -6.02
CA SER A 19 11.88 -9.88 -6.99
C SER A 19 10.85 -10.84 -7.60
N ASN A 20 9.67 -10.98 -6.97
CA ASN A 20 8.63 -11.91 -7.43
C ASN A 20 7.70 -11.24 -8.47
N ILE A 21 7.80 -11.70 -9.71
CA ILE A 21 7.08 -11.14 -10.87
C ILE A 21 5.56 -11.35 -10.75
N LEU A 22 5.10 -12.55 -10.37
CA LEU A 22 3.67 -12.84 -10.25
C LEU A 22 3.02 -11.97 -9.18
N LEU A 23 3.68 -11.85 -8.02
CA LEU A 23 3.25 -10.97 -6.95
C LEU A 23 3.19 -9.52 -7.41
N LYS A 24 4.18 -9.06 -8.18
CA LYS A 24 4.24 -7.69 -8.72
C LYS A 24 3.01 -7.37 -9.56
N GLU A 25 2.63 -8.25 -10.47
CA GLU A 25 1.46 -8.04 -11.33
C GLU A 25 0.16 -8.10 -10.53
N SER A 26 -0.01 -9.06 -9.61
CA SER A 26 -1.19 -9.13 -8.75
C SER A 26 -1.38 -7.87 -7.89
N LEU A 27 -0.30 -7.28 -7.36
CA LEU A 27 -0.37 -6.07 -6.55
C LEU A 27 -0.76 -4.83 -7.37
N LYS A 28 -0.35 -4.73 -8.65
CA LYS A 28 -0.73 -3.62 -9.55
C LYS A 28 -2.23 -3.62 -9.89
N GLU A 29 -2.87 -4.79 -9.83
CA GLU A 29 -4.29 -4.93 -10.16
C GLU A 29 -5.22 -4.52 -9.01
N ILE A 30 -4.70 -4.37 -7.78
CA ILE A 30 -5.49 -3.97 -6.61
C ILE A 30 -6.11 -2.59 -6.86
N LYS A 31 -7.45 -2.55 -7.00
CA LYS A 31 -8.22 -1.30 -7.17
C LYS A 31 -8.77 -0.76 -5.86
N SER A 32 -9.00 -1.64 -4.89
CA SER A 32 -9.54 -1.30 -3.58
C SER A 32 -9.00 -2.25 -2.52
N SER A 33 -8.99 -1.77 -1.28
CA SER A 33 -8.70 -2.55 -0.09
C SER A 33 -9.79 -2.23 0.94
N LYS A 34 -10.08 -3.18 1.81
CA LYS A 34 -10.89 -2.95 3.01
C LYS A 34 -10.09 -2.36 4.17
N PHE A 35 -8.80 -2.06 3.95
CA PHE A 35 -7.92 -1.53 4.98
C PHE A 35 -7.47 -0.11 4.64
N GLU A 36 -7.55 0.78 5.63
CA GLU A 36 -6.95 2.11 5.59
C GLU A 36 -5.60 2.11 6.30
N LEU A 37 -4.57 2.71 5.68
CA LEU A 37 -3.25 2.88 6.28
C LEU A 37 -3.29 3.99 7.34
N ILE A 38 -2.88 3.66 8.56
CA ILE A 38 -2.70 4.60 9.66
C ILE A 38 -1.22 4.59 10.04
N LEU A 39 -0.55 5.73 9.86
CA LEU A 39 0.81 5.92 10.35
C LEU A 39 0.75 6.39 11.80
N GLY A 40 1.51 5.71 12.67
CA GLY A 40 1.70 6.12 14.05
C GLY A 40 2.61 7.34 14.17
N LYS A 41 3.11 7.58 15.39
CA LYS A 41 4.02 8.70 15.65
C LYS A 41 5.37 8.50 14.94
N ASP A 42 5.85 7.25 14.88
CA ASP A 42 7.03 6.89 14.12
C ASP A 42 6.65 6.42 12.70
N ASN A 43 7.46 6.76 11.70
CA ASN A 43 7.21 6.38 10.30
C ASN A 43 7.27 4.85 10.06
N LEU A 44 7.78 4.10 11.03
CA LEU A 44 7.81 2.64 11.03
C LEU A 44 6.59 2.02 11.74
N ASP A 45 5.79 2.82 12.46
CA ASP A 45 4.54 2.38 13.09
C ASP A 45 3.42 2.28 12.05
N ILE A 46 3.53 1.27 11.20
CA ILE A 46 2.57 1.00 10.13
C ILE A 46 1.40 0.23 10.72
N ASN A 47 0.23 0.87 10.83
CA ASN A 47 -1.01 0.26 11.29
C ASN A 47 -2.03 0.18 10.15
N LEU A 48 -2.93 -0.79 10.23
CA LEU A 48 -4.02 -0.98 9.27
C LEU A 48 -5.34 -0.99 10.03
N LYS A 49 -6.28 -0.16 9.60
CA LYS A 49 -7.64 -0.13 10.12
C LYS A 49 -8.57 -0.85 9.15
N ASP A 50 -9.28 -1.86 9.61
CA ASP A 50 -10.35 -2.49 8.84
C ASP A 50 -11.52 -1.52 8.68
N THR A 51 -11.98 -1.34 7.44
CA THR A 51 -13.09 -0.47 7.03
C THR A 51 -14.25 -1.28 6.45
N SER A 52 -14.23 -2.61 6.59
CA SER A 52 -15.42 -3.44 6.34
C SER A 52 -16.56 -3.00 7.26
N ILE A 53 -17.74 -2.83 6.67
CA ILE A 53 -19.00 -2.53 7.37
C ILE A 53 -19.61 -3.84 7.85
#